data_AF-A0A7C6YI80-F1
#
_entry.id   AF-A0A7C6YI80-F1
#
_cell.length_a   1.000
_cell.length_b   1.000
_cell.length_c   1.000
_cell.angle_alpha   90.00
_cell.angle_beta   90.00
_cell.angle_gamma   90.00
#
_symmetry.space_group_name_H-M   'P 1'
#
loop_
_entity.id
_entity.type
_entity.pdbx_description
1 polymer ?
#
loop_
_entity_poly.entity_id
_entity_poly.type
_entity_poly.pdbx_seq_one_letter_code
_entity_poly.pdbx_strand_id
1 'polypeptide(L)'
;MGKDERKDLKIYGSGVSNGGTFDKISIMGEGIIHGNVECSNLKVYGEGQLDGNVKTTDYVSIKGETIVEGYLNTRRLKVQGEIEVGDTLPCILA
;
A
#
# COMPACT_ATOMS: atom_id res chain seq x y z
N MET A 1 12.45 -15.05 19.37
CA MET A 1 13.55 -14.31 18.72
C MET A 1 13.16 -14.12 17.27
N GLY A 2 12.91 -12.94 16.71
CA GLY A 2 12.84 -11.58 17.24
C GLY A 2 11.57 -10.88 16.72
N LYS A 3 11.11 -9.85 17.41
CA LYS A 3 10.18 -8.89 16.81
C LYS A 3 10.98 -8.16 15.75
N ASP A 4 10.76 -8.44 14.47
CA ASP A 4 11.21 -7.54 13.42
C ASP A 4 10.69 -6.14 13.77
N GLU A 5 11.59 -5.20 14.07
CA GLU A 5 11.28 -3.78 14.30
C GLU A 5 10.88 -3.12 12.97
N ARG A 6 9.94 -3.71 12.25
CA ARG A 6 9.35 -3.10 11.07
C ARG A 6 8.69 -1.81 11.52
N LYS A 7 9.13 -0.70 10.93
CA LYS A 7 8.62 0.63 11.25
C LYS A 7 7.29 0.85 10.53
N ASP A 8 6.46 1.69 11.13
CA ASP A 8 5.30 2.22 10.43
C ASP A 8 5.75 3.34 9.48
N LEU A 9 5.16 3.39 8.29
CA LEU A 9 5.24 4.53 7.40
C LEU A 9 3.94 5.33 7.47
N LYS A 10 4.06 6.62 7.80
CA LYS A 10 2.91 7.52 7.86
C LYS A 10 3.20 8.75 7.01
N ILE A 11 2.33 9.02 6.06
CA ILE A 11 2.36 10.20 5.19
C ILE A 11 1.11 11.02 5.51
N TYR A 12 1.29 12.28 5.89
CA TYR A 12 0.21 13.23 6.17
C TYR A 12 0.38 14.47 5.27
N GLY A 13 -0.67 14.92 4.62
CA GLY A 13 -0.58 15.97 3.59
C GLY A 13 -0.04 15.39 2.30
N SER A 14 1.03 15.97 1.75
CA SER A 14 1.71 15.44 0.56
C SER A 14 3.09 14.93 0.96
N GLY A 15 3.46 13.72 0.53
CA GLY A 15 4.79 13.17 0.85
C GLY A 15 5.24 12.06 -0.08
N VAL A 16 6.57 11.87 -0.13
CA VAL A 16 7.22 10.83 -0.92
C VAL A 16 8.03 9.94 -0.01
N SER A 17 8.00 8.64 -0.26
CA SER A 17 8.83 7.66 0.43
C SER A 17 9.47 6.69 -0.54
N ASN A 18 10.52 6.01 -0.09
CA ASN A 18 11.05 4.86 -0.81
C ASN A 18 10.36 3.59 -0.32
N GLY A 19 10.30 2.60 -1.20
CA GLY A 19 9.83 1.25 -0.91
C GLY A 19 10.72 0.56 0.12
N GLY A 20 10.21 -0.53 0.67
CA GLY A 20 10.86 -1.28 1.72
C GLY A 20 9.88 -2.14 2.50
N THR A 21 10.35 -2.65 3.63
CA THR A 21 9.55 -3.48 4.53
C THR A 21 9.05 -2.66 5.71
N PHE A 22 7.72 -2.57 5.85
CA PHE A 22 7.05 -1.82 6.90
C PHE A 22 6.10 -2.73 7.69
N ASP A 23 5.70 -2.33 8.89
CA ASP A 23 4.60 -3.02 9.57
C ASP A 23 3.28 -2.50 9.00
N LYS A 24 3.04 -1.19 9.16
CA LYS A 24 1.84 -0.53 8.65
C LYS A 24 2.18 0.69 7.84
N ILE A 25 1.46 0.86 6.74
CA ILE A 25 1.53 2.04 5.89
C ILE A 25 0.21 2.78 5.99
N SER A 26 0.26 4.08 6.26
CA SER A 26 -0.91 4.96 6.30
C SER A 26 -0.61 6.25 5.55
N ILE A 27 -1.29 6.44 4.43
CA ILE A 27 -1.26 7.66 3.62
C ILE A 27 -2.56 8.41 3.90
N MET A 28 -2.43 9.67 4.30
CA MET A 28 -3.52 10.59 4.64
C MET A 28 -3.29 11.90 3.87
N GLY A 29 -3.85 11.98 2.67
CA GLY A 29 -3.57 13.02 1.67
C GLY A 29 -3.01 12.39 0.40
N GLU A 30 -1.90 12.92 -0.11
CA GLU A 30 -1.22 12.47 -1.31
C GLU A 30 0.10 11.77 -0.94
N GLY A 31 0.32 10.55 -1.41
CA GLY A 31 1.51 9.78 -1.07
C GLY A 31 2.08 9.03 -2.25
N ILE A 32 3.36 9.27 -2.54
CA ILE A 32 4.10 8.53 -3.57
C ILE A 32 5.11 7.61 -2.88
N ILE A 33 5.13 6.34 -3.25
CA ILE A 33 6.11 5.37 -2.76
C ILE A 33 6.84 4.77 -3.96
N HIS A 34 8.14 5.05 -4.04
CA HIS A 34 9.00 4.56 -5.12
C HIS A 34 9.59 3.19 -4.79
N GLY A 35 9.28 2.17 -5.59
CA GLY A 35 9.83 0.82 -5.46
C GLY A 35 8.93 -0.15 -4.69
N ASN A 36 9.44 -1.37 -4.48
CA ASN A 36 8.65 -2.46 -3.94
C ASN A 36 8.32 -2.25 -2.45
N VAL A 37 7.10 -2.63 -2.06
CA VAL A 37 6.58 -2.50 -0.70
C VAL A 37 6.15 -3.86 -0.17
N GLU A 38 6.64 -4.20 1.02
CA GLU A 38 6.14 -5.32 1.80
C GLU A 38 5.63 -4.82 3.15
N CYS A 39 4.35 -5.01 3.45
CA CYS A 39 3.78 -4.59 4.74
C CYS A 39 2.70 -5.53 5.26
N SER A 40 2.34 -5.38 6.53
CA SER A 40 1.22 -6.11 7.12
C SER A 40 -0.11 -5.51 6.64
N ASN A 41 -0.24 -4.18 6.74
CA ASN A 41 -1.45 -3.44 6.38
C ASN A 41 -1.11 -2.18 5.57
N LEU A 42 -1.86 -1.94 4.49
CA LEU A 42 -1.80 -0.71 3.70
C LEU A 42 -3.12 0.04 3.81
N LYS A 43 -3.04 1.32 4.18
CA LYS A 43 -4.19 2.23 4.18
C LYS A 43 -3.87 3.48 3.37
N VAL A 44 -4.73 3.81 2.43
CA VAL A 44 -4.65 5.04 1.65
C VAL A 44 -5.96 5.79 1.83
N TYR A 45 -5.87 7.02 2.30
CA TYR A 45 -6.96 7.97 2.42
C TYR A 45 -6.59 9.23 1.64
N GLY A 46 -7.15 9.40 0.44
CA GLY A 46 -6.76 10.43 -0.52
C GLY A 46 -6.20 9.79 -1.79
N GLU A 47 -5.02 10.24 -2.22
CA GLU A 47 -4.35 9.82 -3.45
C GLU A 47 -3.06 9.06 -3.11
N GLY A 48 -2.86 7.92 -3.74
CA GLY A 48 -1.68 7.08 -3.54
C GLY A 48 -1.07 6.63 -4.86
N GLN A 49 0.24 6.77 -5.02
CA GLN A 49 0.97 6.22 -6.15
C GLN A 49 2.08 5.28 -5.66
N LEU A 50 2.07 4.05 -6.17
CA LEU A 50 3.00 2.99 -5.81
C LEU A 50 3.72 2.52 -7.08
N ASP A 51 4.93 3.03 -7.30
CA ASP A 51 5.74 2.76 -8.50
C ASP A 51 6.48 1.42 -8.41
N GLY A 52 5.81 0.39 -7.89
CA GLY A 52 6.43 -0.90 -7.64
C GLY A 52 5.43 -1.94 -7.20
N ASN A 53 5.94 -3.11 -6.85
CA ASN A 53 5.11 -4.22 -6.43
C ASN A 53 4.71 -4.07 -4.96
N VAL A 54 3.46 -4.38 -4.66
CA VAL A 54 2.91 -4.28 -3.31
C VAL A 54 2.50 -5.66 -2.83
N LYS A 55 3.10 -6.11 -1.74
CA LYS A 55 2.70 -7.31 -1.03
C LYS A 55 2.20 -6.94 0.36
N THR A 56 1.01 -7.42 0.67
CA THR A 56 0.44 -7.29 2.01
C THR A 56 0.04 -8.65 2.57
N THR A 57 0.30 -8.87 3.85
CA THR A 57 -0.03 -10.16 4.49
C THR A 57 -1.46 -10.22 5.03
N ASP A 58 -2.11 -9.07 5.27
CA ASP A 58 -3.40 -9.01 5.96
C ASP A 58 -4.50 -8.28 5.16
N TYR A 59 -4.44 -6.95 5.04
CA TYR A 59 -5.43 -6.22 4.24
C TYR A 59 -4.91 -4.90 3.65
N VAL A 60 -5.58 -4.50 2.57
CA VAL A 60 -5.45 -3.21 1.90
C VAL A 60 -6.78 -2.48 2.01
N SER A 61 -6.76 -1.22 2.46
CA SER A 61 -7.93 -0.35 2.51
C SER A 61 -7.64 0.95 1.77
N ILE A 62 -8.31 1.16 0.65
CA ILE A 62 -8.22 2.38 -0.16
C ILE A 62 -9.50 3.19 0.05
N LYS A 63 -9.35 4.48 0.32
CA LYS A 63 -10.43 5.47 0.30
C LYS A 63 -9.97 6.68 -0.51
N GLY A 64 -10.47 6.81 -1.74
CA GLY A 64 -9.95 7.75 -2.73
C GLY A 64 -9.37 7.00 -3.92
N GLU A 65 -8.27 7.48 -4.47
CA GLU A 65 -7.67 7.00 -5.71
C GLU A 65 -6.28 6.43 -5.43
N THR A 66 -5.96 5.27 -6.01
CA THR A 66 -4.63 4.69 -5.85
C THR A 66 -4.17 3.97 -7.11
N ILE A 67 -2.96 4.27 -7.55
CA ILE A 67 -2.33 3.62 -8.70
C ILE A 67 -1.18 2.75 -8.19
N VAL A 68 -1.18 1.48 -8.59
CA VAL A 68 -0.10 0.53 -8.37
C VAL A 68 0.43 0.12 -9.72
N GLU A 69 1.63 0.59 -10.08
CA GLU A 69 2.25 0.27 -11.37
C GLU A 69 2.62 -1.22 -11.48
N GLY A 70 2.95 -1.85 -10.36
CA GLY A 70 3.29 -3.27 -10.29
C GLY A 70 2.09 -4.18 -9.98
N TYR A 71 2.37 -5.36 -9.44
CA TYR A 71 1.31 -6.24 -8.92
C TYR A 71 0.90 -5.88 -7.49
N LEU A 72 -0.36 -6.14 -7.16
CA LEU A 72 -0.91 -6.00 -5.82
C LEU A 72 -1.33 -7.36 -5.27
N ASN A 73 -0.52 -7.92 -4.36
CA ASN A 73 -0.86 -9.14 -3.64
C ASN A 73 -1.42 -8.80 -2.26
N THR A 74 -2.66 -9.21 -2.00
CA THR A 74 -3.31 -9.02 -0.70
C THR A 74 -4.28 -10.14 -0.39
N ARG A 75 -4.45 -10.40 0.90
CA ARG A 75 -5.45 -11.34 1.39
C ARG A 75 -6.85 -10.73 1.36
N ARG A 76 -6.99 -9.43 1.63
CA ARG A 76 -8.28 -8.71 1.65
C ARG A 76 -8.09 -7.32 1.06
N LEU A 77 -8.91 -6.99 0.07
CA LEU A 77 -8.93 -5.67 -0.55
C LEU A 77 -10.27 -5.00 -0.28
N LYS A 78 -10.24 -3.81 0.33
CA LYS A 78 -11.41 -2.95 0.49
C LYS A 78 -11.15 -1.62 -0.19
N VAL A 79 -11.95 -1.30 -1.20
CA VAL A 79 -11.82 -0.06 -1.97
C VAL A 79 -13.11 0.76 -1.82
N GLN A 80 -12.96 2.01 -1.41
CA GLN A 80 -14.01 3.02 -1.39
C GLN A 80 -13.54 4.19 -2.26
N GLY A 81 -13.63 4.01 -3.57
CA GLY A 81 -13.06 4.91 -4.59
C GLY A 81 -12.56 4.08 -5.75
N GLU A 82 -11.37 4.40 -6.26
CA GLU A 82 -10.78 3.75 -7.41
C GLU A 82 -9.38 3.22 -7.09
N ILE A 83 -9.06 2.06 -7.65
CA ILE A 83 -7.71 1.52 -7.63
C ILE A 83 -7.36 1.01 -9.02
N GLU A 84 -6.20 1.41 -9.52
CA GLU A 84 -5.62 0.90 -10.76
C GLU A 84 -4.40 0.03 -10.42
N VAL A 85 -4.31 -1.14 -11.05
CA VAL A 85 -3.17 -2.05 -10.89
C VAL A 85 -2.67 -2.42 -12.28
N GLY A 86 -1.44 -2.02 -12.59
CA GLY A 86 -0.86 -2.10 -13.93
C GLY A 86 -0.54 -3.52 -14.41
N ASP A 87 -0.24 -4.43 -13.48
CA ASP A 87 0.09 -5.82 -13.80
C ASP A 87 -1.02 -6.78 -13.31
N THR A 88 -0.78 -7.50 -12.21
CA THR A 88 -1.69 -8.56 -11.74
C THR A 88 -2.21 -8.23 -10.34
N LEU A 89 -3.50 -8.47 -10.10
CA LEU A 89 -4.14 -8.31 -8.79
C LEU A 89 -4.61 -9.66 -8.24
N PRO A 90 -3.70 -10.50 -7.69
CA PRO A 90 -4.10 -11.72 -6.99
C PRO A 90 -4.72 -11.37 -5.63
N CYS A 91 -6.05 -11.29 -5.59
CA CYS A 91 -6.83 -11.22 -4.36
C CYS A 91 -7.38 -12.60 -3.98
N ILE A 92 -7.12 -13.03 -2.74
CA ILE A 92 -7.54 -14.37 -2.24
C ILE A 92 -8.96 -14.34 -1.65
N LEU A 93 -9.46 -13.18 -1.24
CA LEU A 93 -10.83 -12.98 -0.75
C LEU A 93 -11.40 -11.69 -1.34
N ALA A 94 -12.38 -11.83 -2.21
CA ALA A 94 -13.24 -10.75 -2.70
C ALA A 94 -14.61 -10.84 -1.99
#